data_AF-A0A7T0C4V5-F1
#
_entry.id   AF-A0A7T0C4V5-F1
#
_cell.length_a   1.000
_cell.length_b   1.000
_cell.length_c   1.000
_cell.angle_alpha   90.00
_cell.angle_beta   90.00
_cell.angle_gamma   90.00
#
_symmetry.space_group_name_H-M   'P 1'
#
loop_
_entity.id
_entity.type
_entity.pdbx_description
1 polymer ?
#
loop_
_entity_poly.entity_id
_entity_poly.type
_entity_poly.pdbx_seq_one_letter_code
_entity_poly.pdbx_strand_id
1 'polypeptide(L)'
;MLRLAVIICSFFCFDLPSLATAAEYEMEDQGGLSGDFDKIAGSLSNWLIEKNEELEGPFAEAMKASDQKTRVFFGTIVGIFLALVLLFVVKLIVNLMGEATLLTRQKIYQWLGWDTARVKQHSVSPLQSAARDPNDKRQEKSVRKPNKKKFLVGEVLLTFVNPGIDRSHIDAALLRQQSETPRPLIGSLLIENGVAEPEEIEKSLKLQKKYRNSGKPF
;
A
#
# COMPACT_ATOMS: atom_id res chain seq x y z
N MET A 1 18.28 11.83 -7.37
CA MET A 1 17.20 10.82 -7.20
C MET A 1 15.99 11.32 -6.41
N LEU A 2 16.11 12.22 -5.41
CA LEU A 2 14.93 12.86 -4.78
C LEU A 2 14.08 13.72 -5.73
N ARG A 3 14.64 14.22 -6.84
CA ARG A 3 13.89 14.98 -7.87
C ARG A 3 12.98 14.11 -8.75
N LEU A 4 13.17 12.78 -8.79
CA LEU A 4 12.30 11.88 -9.56
C LEU A 4 10.94 11.68 -8.87
N ALA A 5 10.91 11.75 -7.53
CA ALA A 5 9.68 11.75 -6.75
C ALA A 5 8.83 13.03 -6.97
N VAL A 6 9.44 14.15 -7.36
CA VAL A 6 8.72 15.39 -7.72
C VAL A 6 8.05 15.28 -9.09
N ILE A 7 8.65 14.54 -10.03
CA ILE A 7 8.11 14.38 -11.41
C ILE A 7 6.90 13.43 -11.43
N ILE A 8 6.87 12.41 -10.58
CA ILE A 8 5.70 11.53 -10.44
C ILE A 8 4.55 12.27 -9.73
N CYS A 9 4.86 13.29 -8.93
CA CYS A 9 3.87 14.15 -8.29
C CYS A 9 3.25 15.17 -9.28
N SER A 10 3.95 15.58 -10.34
CA SER A 10 3.40 16.42 -11.43
C SER A 10 2.47 15.69 -12.38
N PHE A 11 2.47 14.34 -12.39
CA PHE A 11 1.52 13.54 -13.17
C PHE A 11 0.09 13.56 -12.61
N PHE A 12 -0.12 14.13 -11.41
CA PHE A 12 -1.40 14.14 -10.70
C PHE A 12 -1.94 15.53 -10.34
N CYS A 13 -1.35 16.61 -10.85
CA CYS A 13 -1.88 17.97 -10.73
C CYS A 13 -2.15 18.53 -12.13
N PHE A 14 -3.40 18.58 -12.57
CA PHE A 14 -4.34 19.68 -12.33
C PHE A 14 -4.37 20.65 -13.52
N ASP A 15 -5.54 20.68 -14.16
CA ASP A 15 -6.10 21.76 -14.96
C ASP A 15 -5.36 22.25 -16.21
N LEU A 16 -5.93 21.84 -17.35
CA LEU A 16 -6.16 22.79 -18.44
C LEU A 16 -7.21 23.82 -17.95
N PRO A 17 -6.86 25.11 -17.91
CA PRO A 17 -7.78 26.14 -18.33
C PRO A 17 -7.15 26.94 -19.48
N SER A 18 -7.83 26.91 -20.62
CA SER A 18 -8.15 28.10 -21.40
C SER A 18 -7.06 29.18 -21.46
N LEU A 19 -6.11 29.05 -22.39
CA LEU A 19 -5.27 30.17 -22.81
C LEU A 19 -5.25 30.23 -24.35
N ALA A 20 -6.38 30.64 -24.92
CA ALA A 20 -6.49 31.02 -26.32
C ALA A 20 -7.45 32.22 -26.44
N THR A 21 -7.11 33.30 -25.74
CA THR A 21 -7.72 34.62 -25.88
C THR A 21 -6.63 35.66 -25.64
N ALA A 22 -5.82 35.89 -26.66
CA ALA A 22 -4.95 37.07 -26.79
C ALA A 22 -4.49 37.18 -28.26
N ALA A 23 -5.45 37.40 -29.14
CA ALA A 23 -5.21 37.82 -30.51
C ALA A 23 -6.15 38.99 -30.82
N GLU A 24 -5.97 40.09 -30.10
CA GLU A 24 -6.52 41.40 -30.45
C GLU A 24 -5.53 42.42 -29.89
N TYR A 25 -4.56 42.78 -30.72
CA TYR A 25 -3.83 44.01 -30.57
C TYR A 25 -4.08 44.79 -31.84
N GLU A 26 -4.99 45.75 -31.75
CA GLU A 26 -5.23 46.76 -32.78
C GLU A 26 -3.91 47.47 -33.07
N MET A 27 -3.42 47.34 -34.30
CA MET A 27 -2.44 48.28 -34.84
C MET A 27 -3.23 49.49 -35.35
N GLU A 28 -3.20 50.56 -34.56
CA GLU A 28 -3.56 51.89 -35.04
C GLU A 28 -2.62 52.31 -36.16
N ASP A 29 -3.26 52.66 -37.27
CA ASP A 29 -2.70 53.17 -38.51
C ASP A 29 -2.08 54.57 -38.28
N GLN A 30 -0.77 54.63 -38.05
CA GLN A 30 -0.01 55.87 -38.19
C GLN A 30 0.68 55.88 -39.55
N GLY A 31 -0.05 56.44 -40.51
CA GLY A 31 0.46 56.76 -41.83
C GLY A 31 1.63 57.75 -41.78
N GLY A 32 2.53 57.57 -42.74
CA GLY A 32 3.38 58.66 -43.23
C GLY A 32 4.88 58.53 -42.96
N LEU A 33 5.53 57.47 -43.43
CA LEU A 33 6.97 57.45 -43.70
C LEU A 33 7.32 56.36 -44.74
N SER A 34 6.70 56.44 -45.91
CA SER A 34 6.78 55.43 -47.00
C SER A 34 8.01 55.54 -47.92
N GLY A 35 8.98 56.41 -47.63
CA GLY A 35 10.09 56.67 -48.56
C GLY A 35 11.38 55.89 -48.29
N ASP A 36 11.77 55.79 -47.02
CA ASP A 36 13.10 55.29 -46.64
C ASP A 36 13.07 53.90 -45.98
N PHE A 37 11.89 53.43 -45.56
CA PHE A 37 11.74 52.11 -44.96
C PHE A 37 12.04 50.96 -45.93
N ASP A 38 11.70 51.09 -47.22
CA ASP A 38 11.92 50.03 -48.20
C ASP A 38 13.42 49.74 -48.46
N LYS A 39 14.26 50.78 -48.40
CA LYS A 39 15.72 50.61 -48.51
C LYS A 39 16.33 49.98 -47.26
N ILE A 40 15.82 50.34 -46.08
CA ILE A 40 16.26 49.76 -44.81
C ILE A 40 15.79 48.30 -44.68
N ALA A 41 14.55 48.01 -45.08
CA ALA A 41 13.98 46.67 -45.09
C ALA A 41 14.71 45.72 -46.05
N GLY A 42 15.09 46.18 -47.24
CA GLY A 42 15.87 45.39 -48.20
C GLY A 42 17.31 45.14 -47.74
N SER A 43 17.93 46.09 -47.05
CA SER A 43 19.27 45.90 -46.48
C SER A 43 19.26 44.94 -45.28
N LEU A 44 18.24 45.05 -44.42
CA LEU A 44 18.03 44.14 -43.29
C LEU A 44 17.68 42.72 -43.74
N SER A 45 16.87 42.53 -44.78
CA SER A 45 16.53 41.20 -45.28
C SER A 45 17.75 40.48 -45.84
N ASN A 46 18.60 41.15 -46.61
CA ASN A 46 19.83 40.57 -47.13
C ASN A 46 20.83 40.23 -46.01
N TRP A 47 20.98 41.11 -45.01
CA TRP A 47 21.82 40.84 -43.85
C TRP A 47 21.30 39.70 -42.98
N LEU A 48 19.97 39.57 -42.82
CA LEU A 48 19.35 38.44 -42.11
C LEU A 48 19.52 37.12 -42.87
N ILE A 49 19.42 37.13 -44.20
CA ILE A 49 19.64 35.93 -45.02
C ILE A 49 21.10 35.49 -44.93
N GLU A 50 22.05 36.42 -45.04
CA GLU A 50 23.48 36.14 -44.91
C GLU A 50 23.84 35.60 -43.53
N LYS A 51 23.23 36.14 -42.46
CA LYS A 51 23.46 35.64 -41.09
C LYS A 51 22.78 34.31 -40.80
N ASN A 52 21.68 33.98 -41.47
CA ASN A 52 21.03 32.68 -41.31
C ASN A 52 21.87 31.54 -41.90
N GLU A 53 22.55 31.73 -43.04
CA GLU A 53 23.40 30.67 -43.62
C GLU A 53 24.63 30.34 -42.74
N GLU A 54 25.20 31.32 -42.04
CA GLU A 54 26.31 31.08 -41.08
C GLU A 54 25.86 30.34 -39.82
N LEU A 55 24.58 30.43 -39.44
CA LEU A 55 24.04 29.84 -38.22
C LEU A 55 23.44 28.44 -38.42
N GLU A 56 23.05 28.07 -39.64
CA GLU A 56 22.44 26.76 -39.91
C GLU A 56 23.40 25.57 -39.77
N GLY A 57 24.68 25.74 -40.12
CA GLY A 57 25.69 24.69 -40.02
C GLY A 57 25.90 24.11 -38.61
N PRO A 58 26.28 24.93 -37.61
CA PRO A 58 26.52 24.44 -36.25
C PRO A 58 25.25 24.03 -35.51
N PHE A 59 24.10 24.62 -35.85
CA PHE A 59 22.83 24.30 -35.18
C PHE A 59 22.27 22.94 -35.64
N ALA A 60 22.39 22.61 -36.93
CA ALA A 60 21.99 21.30 -37.46
C ALA A 60 22.83 20.15 -36.88
N GLU A 61 24.12 20.38 -36.65
CA GLU A 61 25.01 19.38 -36.05
C GLU A 61 24.73 19.20 -34.55
N ALA A 62 24.46 20.30 -33.83
CA ALA A 62 24.03 20.27 -32.43
C ALA A 62 22.65 19.58 -32.24
N MET A 63 21.71 19.76 -33.18
CA MET A 63 20.41 19.09 -33.15
C MET A 63 20.54 17.56 -33.31
N LYS A 64 21.42 17.09 -34.20
CA LYS A 64 21.66 15.64 -34.39
C LYS A 64 22.30 15.00 -33.15
N ALA A 65 23.24 15.68 -32.50
CA ALA A 65 23.86 15.19 -31.27
C ALA A 65 22.87 15.13 -30.09
N SER A 66 21.92 16.07 -30.04
CA SER A 66 20.83 16.10 -29.05
C SER A 66 19.86 14.93 -29.22
N ASP A 67 19.48 14.60 -30.46
CA ASP A 67 18.45 13.58 -30.75
C ASP A 67 18.89 12.14 -30.39
N GLN A 68 20.18 11.83 -30.49
CA GLN A 68 20.68 10.50 -30.10
C GLN A 68 20.66 10.32 -28.58
N LYS A 69 20.97 11.38 -27.82
CA LYS A 69 20.99 11.34 -26.37
C LYS A 69 19.58 11.19 -25.79
N THR A 70 18.60 11.94 -26.32
CA THR A 70 17.20 11.84 -25.88
C THR A 70 16.62 10.45 -26.11
N ARG A 71 16.88 9.82 -27.27
CA ARG A 71 16.38 8.46 -27.57
C ARG A 71 16.85 7.41 -26.55
N VAL A 72 18.11 7.46 -26.13
CA VAL A 72 18.64 6.52 -25.12
C VAL A 72 17.99 6.77 -23.75
N PHE A 73 17.81 8.03 -23.34
CA PHE A 73 17.12 8.35 -22.09
C PHE A 73 15.67 7.86 -22.08
N PHE A 74 14.90 8.14 -23.12
CA PHE A 74 13.51 7.67 -23.22
C PHE A 74 13.43 6.13 -23.24
N GLY A 75 14.33 5.46 -23.94
CA GLY A 75 14.39 3.98 -23.94
C GLY A 75 14.59 3.41 -22.53
N THR A 76 15.48 3.98 -21.72
CA THR A 76 15.70 3.53 -20.34
C THR A 76 14.50 3.77 -19.44
N ILE A 77 13.85 4.94 -19.55
CA ILE A 77 12.66 5.27 -18.74
C ILE A 77 11.50 4.34 -19.09
N VAL A 78 11.24 4.13 -20.39
CA VAL A 78 10.19 3.21 -20.85
C VAL A 78 10.49 1.78 -20.41
N GLY A 79 11.76 1.35 -20.50
CA GLY A 79 12.18 0.02 -20.04
C GLY A 79 11.96 -0.19 -18.54
N ILE A 80 12.32 0.79 -17.71
CA ILE A 80 12.08 0.73 -16.25
C ILE A 80 10.59 0.70 -15.95
N PHE A 81 9.79 1.53 -16.63
CA PHE A 81 8.34 1.56 -16.45
C PHE A 81 7.71 0.21 -16.81
N LEU A 82 8.08 -0.38 -17.95
CA LEU A 82 7.60 -1.69 -18.38
C LEU A 82 7.95 -2.79 -17.36
N ALA A 83 9.17 -2.76 -16.80
CA ALA A 83 9.59 -3.70 -15.76
C ALA A 83 8.76 -3.56 -14.47
N LEU A 84 8.46 -2.32 -14.05
CA LEU A 84 7.62 -2.07 -12.88
C LEU A 84 6.18 -2.55 -13.09
N VAL A 85 5.61 -2.32 -14.28
CA VAL A 85 4.28 -2.83 -14.65
C VAL A 85 4.26 -4.36 -14.61
N LEU A 86 5.30 -5.01 -15.14
CA LEU A 86 5.40 -6.46 -15.13
C LEU A 86 5.48 -7.02 -13.70
N LEU A 87 6.29 -6.41 -12.82
CA LEU A 87 6.38 -6.78 -11.41
C LEU A 87 5.03 -6.60 -10.69
N PHE A 88 4.30 -5.52 -11.00
CA PHE A 88 2.97 -5.28 -10.45
C PHE A 88 1.99 -6.38 -10.86
N VAL A 89 1.96 -6.76 -12.15
CA VAL A 89 1.11 -7.83 -12.66
C VAL A 89 1.46 -9.18 -12.02
N VAL A 90 2.75 -9.52 -11.90
CA VAL A 90 3.18 -10.76 -11.21
C VAL A 90 2.72 -10.77 -9.76
N LYS A 91 2.92 -9.66 -9.03
CA LYS A 91 2.46 -9.53 -7.65
C LYS A 91 0.94 -9.66 -7.53
N LEU A 92 0.19 -9.07 -8.46
CA LEU A 92 -1.27 -9.18 -8.53
C LEU A 92 -1.70 -10.63 -8.72
N ILE A 93 -1.06 -11.37 -9.63
CA ILE A 93 -1.34 -12.79 -9.88
C ILE A 93 -1.04 -13.63 -8.63
N VAL A 94 0.11 -13.43 -7.98
CA VAL A 94 0.47 -14.14 -6.74
C VAL A 94 -0.55 -13.87 -5.63
N ASN A 95 -1.02 -12.63 -5.50
CA ASN A 95 -2.01 -12.27 -4.48
C ASN A 95 -3.37 -12.93 -4.76
N LEU A 96 -3.83 -12.91 -6.01
CA LEU A 96 -5.04 -13.62 -6.46
C LEU A 96 -4.94 -15.13 -6.25
N MET A 97 -3.80 -15.73 -6.58
CA MET A 97 -3.56 -17.15 -6.35
C MET A 97 -3.53 -17.49 -4.86
N GLY A 98 -2.96 -16.63 -4.01
CA GLY A 98 -2.91 -16.77 -2.56
C GLY A 98 -4.31 -16.98 -1.95
N GLU A 99 -5.26 -16.12 -2.30
CA GLU A 99 -6.64 -16.22 -1.84
C GLU A 99 -7.33 -17.51 -2.33
N ALA A 100 -7.12 -17.88 -3.60
CA ALA A 100 -7.65 -19.12 -4.17
C ALA A 100 -7.07 -20.37 -3.49
N THR A 101 -5.77 -20.37 -3.17
CA THR A 101 -5.13 -21.49 -2.47
C THR A 101 -5.66 -21.67 -1.05
N LEU A 102 -5.99 -20.61 -0.32
CA LEU A 102 -6.53 -20.73 1.04
C LEU A 102 -7.92 -21.41 1.05
N LEU A 103 -8.79 -21.03 0.12
CA LEU A 103 -10.12 -21.65 -0.03
C LEU A 103 -10.01 -23.12 -0.44
N THR A 104 -9.08 -23.43 -1.33
CA THR A 104 -8.85 -24.81 -1.79
C THR A 104 -8.31 -25.67 -0.66
N ARG A 105 -7.39 -25.14 0.17
CA ARG A 105 -6.82 -25.85 1.32
C ARG A 105 -7.89 -26.18 2.37
N GLN A 106 -8.80 -25.26 2.66
CA GLN A 106 -9.91 -25.51 3.59
C GLN A 106 -10.82 -26.66 3.11
N LYS A 107 -11.19 -26.67 1.81
CA LYS A 107 -12.00 -27.76 1.24
C LYS A 107 -11.27 -29.11 1.27
N ILE A 108 -9.96 -29.11 0.99
CA ILE A 108 -9.13 -30.32 1.07
C ILE A 108 -9.10 -30.87 2.50
N TYR A 109 -8.94 -30.03 3.53
CA TYR A 109 -8.98 -30.49 4.92
C TYR A 109 -10.36 -31.01 5.36
N GLN A 110 -11.44 -30.41 4.87
CA GLN A 110 -12.80 -30.94 5.07
C GLN A 110 -12.96 -32.30 4.40
N TRP A 111 -12.46 -32.47 3.17
CA TRP A 111 -12.51 -33.73 2.42
C TRP A 111 -11.65 -34.84 3.03
N LEU A 112 -10.47 -34.50 3.58
CA LEU A 112 -9.60 -35.46 4.27
C LEU A 112 -10.14 -35.93 5.63
N GLY A 113 -11.35 -35.48 6.03
CA GLY A 113 -12.04 -36.04 7.19
C GLY A 113 -11.42 -35.67 8.53
N TRP A 114 -10.59 -34.62 8.61
CA TRP A 114 -10.01 -34.16 9.89
C TRP A 114 -11.06 -33.68 10.90
N ASP A 115 -12.29 -33.36 10.46
CA ASP A 115 -13.41 -33.07 11.37
C ASP A 115 -14.01 -34.33 12.03
N THR A 116 -13.76 -35.54 11.50
CA THR A 116 -14.20 -36.78 12.17
C THR A 116 -13.37 -37.12 13.40
N ALA A 117 -12.16 -36.56 13.53
CA ALA A 117 -11.35 -36.71 14.75
C ALA A 117 -11.93 -35.93 15.94
N ARG A 118 -12.65 -34.82 15.69
CA ARG A 118 -13.28 -34.02 16.76
C ARG A 118 -14.60 -34.62 17.26
N VAL A 119 -15.23 -35.50 16.49
CA VAL A 119 -16.46 -36.23 16.90
C VAL A 119 -16.17 -37.36 17.90
N LYS A 120 -14.92 -37.83 18.04
CA LYS A 120 -14.57 -38.89 18.99
C LYS A 120 -14.40 -38.44 20.45
N GLN A 121 -14.44 -37.13 20.75
CA GLN A 121 -14.33 -36.65 22.15
C GLN A 121 -15.67 -36.52 22.89
N HIS A 122 -16.81 -36.77 22.23
CA HIS A 122 -18.13 -36.79 22.86
C HIS A 122 -18.84 -38.15 22.81
N SER A 123 -18.17 -39.22 22.37
CA SER A 123 -18.68 -40.58 22.56
C SER A 123 -18.43 -41.02 24.01
N VAL A 124 -19.17 -40.41 24.94
CA VAL A 124 -19.53 -41.10 26.18
C VAL A 124 -20.19 -42.40 25.71
N SER A 125 -19.63 -43.55 26.08
CA SER A 125 -20.16 -44.84 25.64
C SER A 125 -21.67 -44.92 25.95
N PRO A 126 -22.54 -45.36 25.02
CA PRO A 126 -23.98 -45.45 25.26
C PRO A 126 -24.34 -46.21 26.54
N LEU A 127 -23.49 -47.14 26.95
CA LEU A 127 -23.60 -47.95 28.16
C LEU A 127 -23.39 -47.16 29.46
N GLN A 128 -22.62 -46.06 29.45
CA GLN A 128 -22.42 -45.20 30.62
C GLN A 128 -23.63 -44.30 30.92
N SER A 129 -24.48 -44.03 29.92
CA SER A 129 -25.72 -43.27 30.11
C SER A 129 -26.84 -44.10 30.75
N ALA A 130 -26.77 -45.43 30.66
CA ALA A 130 -27.79 -46.34 31.21
C ALA A 130 -27.55 -46.70 32.69
N ALA A 131 -26.31 -46.53 33.20
CA ALA A 131 -25.96 -46.82 34.59
C ALA A 131 -26.12 -45.60 35.52
N ARG A 132 -26.73 -44.50 35.04
CA ARG A 132 -26.85 -43.26 35.79
C ARG A 132 -28.10 -43.30 36.67
N ASP A 133 -27.88 -43.25 37.99
CA ASP A 133 -28.91 -43.23 39.03
C ASP A 133 -29.92 -42.10 38.76
N PRO A 134 -31.24 -42.40 38.66
CA PRO A 134 -32.27 -41.40 38.42
C PRO A 134 -32.43 -40.38 39.55
N ASN A 135 -31.77 -40.57 40.70
CA ASN A 135 -31.87 -39.69 41.87
C ASN A 135 -30.71 -38.69 42.02
N ASP A 136 -29.76 -38.65 41.08
CA ASP A 136 -28.65 -37.69 41.11
C ASP A 136 -29.12 -36.28 40.71
N LYS A 137 -29.68 -35.55 41.68
CA LYS A 137 -30.15 -34.14 41.57
C LYS A 137 -29.01 -33.12 41.43
N ARG A 138 -27.80 -33.53 41.03
CA ARG A 138 -26.60 -32.68 41.09
C ARG A 138 -25.98 -32.35 39.74
N GLN A 139 -26.78 -32.18 38.69
CA GLN A 139 -26.36 -31.42 37.51
C GLN A 139 -27.49 -30.54 37.01
N GLU A 140 -27.89 -29.60 37.87
CA GLU A 140 -28.39 -28.32 37.41
C GLU A 140 -27.32 -27.78 36.45
N LYS A 141 -27.61 -27.87 35.14
CA LYS A 141 -26.83 -27.29 34.06
C LYS A 141 -26.50 -25.87 34.50
N SER A 142 -25.26 -25.66 34.95
CA SER A 142 -24.71 -24.32 35.01
C SER A 142 -24.82 -23.81 33.58
N VAL A 143 -25.84 -23.02 33.31
CA VAL A 143 -26.00 -22.29 32.06
C VAL A 143 -24.69 -21.55 31.92
N ARG A 144 -23.80 -22.08 31.06
CA ARG A 144 -22.48 -21.51 30.82
C ARG A 144 -22.77 -20.13 30.26
N LYS A 145 -22.73 -19.12 31.14
CA LYS A 145 -22.83 -17.71 30.72
C LYS A 145 -21.85 -17.56 29.57
N PRO A 146 -22.28 -17.00 28.42
CA PRO A 146 -21.41 -16.90 27.26
C PRO A 146 -20.11 -16.24 27.70
N ASN A 147 -19.00 -16.97 27.55
CA ASN A 147 -17.68 -16.49 27.94
C ASN A 147 -17.43 -15.22 27.14
N LYS A 148 -17.55 -14.05 27.78
CA LYS A 148 -17.19 -12.77 27.17
C LYS A 148 -15.74 -12.91 26.73
N LYS A 149 -15.49 -12.86 25.42
CA LYS A 149 -14.13 -12.94 24.87
C LYS A 149 -13.29 -11.87 25.58
N LYS A 150 -12.27 -12.29 26.33
CA LYS A 150 -11.37 -11.36 27.02
C LYS A 150 -10.56 -10.68 25.93
N PHE A 151 -10.63 -9.35 25.87
CA PHE A 151 -9.91 -8.56 24.87
C PHE A 151 -8.42 -8.64 25.17
N LEU A 152 -7.66 -9.39 24.36
CA LEU A 152 -6.22 -9.59 24.56
C LEU A 152 -5.45 -8.45 23.89
N VAL A 153 -4.35 -8.00 24.49
CA VAL A 153 -3.51 -6.91 23.95
C VAL A 153 -3.03 -7.22 22.53
N GLY A 154 -2.68 -8.48 22.27
CA GLY A 154 -2.26 -8.93 20.93
C GLY A 154 -3.34 -8.72 19.85
N GLU A 155 -4.62 -8.96 20.17
CA GLU A 155 -5.72 -8.73 19.22
C GLU A 155 -5.92 -7.23 18.94
N VAL A 156 -5.74 -6.38 19.96
CA VAL A 156 -5.81 -4.92 19.79
C VAL A 156 -4.73 -4.41 18.86
N LEU A 157 -3.50 -4.90 19.04
CA LEU A 157 -2.35 -4.52 18.21
C LEU A 157 -2.58 -4.91 16.74
N LEU A 158 -3.01 -6.16 16.50
CA LEU A 158 -3.33 -6.68 15.16
C LEU A 158 -4.40 -5.85 14.44
N THR A 159 -5.44 -5.44 15.18
CA THR A 159 -6.66 -4.91 14.56
C THR A 159 -6.67 -3.38 14.45
N PHE A 160 -6.07 -2.67 15.42
CA PHE A 160 -6.31 -1.23 15.57
C PHE A 160 -5.05 -0.37 15.54
N VAL A 161 -3.90 -0.90 15.93
CA VAL A 161 -2.71 -0.04 16.15
C VAL A 161 -1.76 -0.11 14.97
N ASN A 162 -1.33 -1.31 14.58
CA ASN A 162 -0.33 -1.47 13.53
C ASN A 162 -0.67 -2.68 12.64
N PRO A 163 -1.12 -2.45 11.39
CA PRO A 163 -1.46 -3.54 10.46
C PRO A 163 -0.23 -4.31 9.95
N GLY A 164 0.99 -3.82 10.22
CA GLY A 164 2.23 -4.53 9.94
C GLY A 164 2.58 -5.59 10.98
N ILE A 165 1.93 -5.60 12.15
CA ILE A 165 2.12 -6.64 13.15
C ILE A 165 1.26 -7.84 12.77
N ASP A 166 1.90 -8.89 12.26
CA ASP A 166 1.23 -10.17 11.99
C ASP A 166 1.09 -11.06 13.23
N ARG A 167 0.15 -12.01 13.14
CA ARG A 167 -0.11 -13.00 14.20
C ARG A 167 1.11 -13.88 14.50
N SER A 168 1.96 -14.12 13.50
CA SER A 168 3.23 -14.84 13.65
C SER A 168 4.16 -14.17 14.67
N HIS A 169 4.21 -12.84 14.71
CA HIS A 169 5.05 -12.12 15.65
C HIS A 169 4.54 -12.23 17.09
N ILE A 170 3.21 -12.25 17.26
CA ILE A 170 2.58 -12.45 18.58
C ILE A 170 2.82 -13.87 19.06
N ASP A 171 2.68 -14.87 18.19
CA ASP A 171 2.93 -16.27 18.54
C ASP A 171 4.41 -16.48 18.90
N ALA A 172 5.35 -15.87 18.17
CA ALA A 172 6.78 -15.89 18.52
C ALA A 172 7.07 -15.25 19.88
N ALA A 173 6.45 -14.10 20.18
CA ALA A 173 6.58 -13.46 21.48
C ALA A 173 5.96 -14.31 22.61
N LEU A 174 4.83 -14.98 22.37
CA LEU A 174 4.20 -15.90 23.34
C LEU A 174 5.05 -17.14 23.60
N LEU A 175 5.69 -17.69 22.59
CA LEU A 175 6.62 -18.82 22.74
C LEU A 175 7.82 -18.41 23.62
N ARG A 176 8.41 -17.24 23.35
CA ARG A 176 9.51 -16.70 24.16
C ARG A 176 9.08 -16.41 25.60
N GLN A 177 7.88 -15.87 25.80
CA GLN A 177 7.28 -15.66 27.12
C GLN A 177 7.09 -16.97 27.90
N GLN A 178 6.84 -18.09 27.22
CA GLN A 178 6.69 -19.40 27.86
C GLN A 178 8.03 -20.01 28.29
N SER A 179 9.12 -19.72 27.58
CA SER A 179 10.45 -20.23 27.88
C SER A 179 11.18 -19.47 29.00
N GLU A 180 10.83 -18.22 29.25
CA GLU A 180 11.54 -17.35 30.21
C GLU A 180 10.87 -17.38 31.61
N THR A 181 11.70 -17.47 32.66
CA THR A 181 11.27 -17.39 34.07
C THR A 181 12.16 -16.39 34.82
N PRO A 182 11.63 -15.29 35.40
CA PRO A 182 10.21 -14.92 35.51
C PRO A 182 9.59 -14.57 34.16
N ARG A 183 8.26 -14.73 34.07
CA ARG A 183 7.52 -14.52 32.82
C ARG A 183 7.47 -13.02 32.47
N PRO A 184 8.15 -12.57 31.40
CA PRO A 184 8.13 -11.17 31.01
C PRO A 184 6.76 -10.74 30.48
N LEU A 185 6.51 -9.42 30.41
CA LEU A 185 5.30 -8.88 29.81
C LEU A 185 5.35 -9.05 28.29
N ILE A 186 4.22 -9.42 27.67
CA ILE A 186 4.19 -9.62 26.22
C ILE A 186 4.55 -8.33 25.45
N GLY A 187 4.16 -7.17 25.99
CA GLY A 187 4.48 -5.88 25.39
C GLY A 187 5.98 -5.57 25.37
N SER A 188 6.73 -5.95 26.42
CA SER A 188 8.19 -5.74 26.43
C SER A 188 8.89 -6.64 25.44
N LEU A 189 8.46 -7.90 25.31
CA LEU A 189 9.01 -8.81 24.30
C LEU A 189 8.76 -8.34 22.85
N LEU A 190 7.61 -7.74 22.57
CA LEU A 190 7.32 -7.18 21.25
C LEU A 190 8.21 -5.97 20.93
N ILE A 191 8.54 -5.15 21.94
CA ILE A 191 9.48 -4.04 21.80
C ILE A 191 10.91 -4.55 21.61
N GLU A 192 11.34 -5.52 22.41
CA GLU A 192 12.67 -6.14 22.29
C GLU A 192 12.91 -6.79 20.93
N ASN A 193 11.87 -7.42 20.35
CA ASN A 193 11.94 -8.03 19.03
C ASN A 193 11.87 -7.00 17.89
N GLY A 194 11.74 -5.70 18.18
CA GLY A 194 11.62 -4.63 17.18
C GLY A 194 10.31 -4.67 16.37
N VAL A 195 9.30 -5.38 16.87
CA VAL A 195 8.02 -5.57 16.18
C VAL A 195 7.06 -4.41 16.47
N ALA A 196 7.11 -3.86 17.69
CA ALA A 196 6.23 -2.78 18.11
C ALA A 196 7.02 -1.68 18.82
N GLU A 197 6.62 -0.43 18.61
CA GLU A 197 7.18 0.69 19.35
C GLU A 197 6.53 0.84 20.75
N PRO A 198 7.23 1.40 21.75
CA PRO A 198 6.67 1.62 23.09
C PRO A 198 5.36 2.42 23.07
N GLU A 199 5.25 3.41 22.17
CA GLU A 199 4.04 4.23 22.01
C GLU A 199 2.84 3.42 21.52
N GLU A 200 3.06 2.44 20.65
CA GLU A 200 2.02 1.56 20.11
C GLU A 200 1.48 0.62 21.19
N ILE A 201 2.36 0.08 22.02
CA ILE A 201 1.98 -0.72 23.18
C ILE A 201 1.14 0.11 24.16
N GLU A 202 1.55 1.35 24.45
CA GLU A 202 0.77 2.23 25.34
C GLU A 202 -0.63 2.56 24.76
N LYS A 203 -0.71 2.86 23.46
CA LYS A 203 -1.99 3.09 22.75
C LYS A 203 -2.90 1.86 22.84
N SER A 204 -2.34 0.66 22.63
CA SER A 204 -3.11 -0.60 22.71
C SER A 204 -3.68 -0.84 24.12
N LEU A 205 -2.91 -0.54 25.17
CA LEU A 205 -3.35 -0.66 26.56
C LEU A 205 -4.44 0.36 26.91
N LYS A 206 -4.31 1.60 26.42
CA LYS A 206 -5.36 2.64 26.56
C LYS A 206 -6.67 2.19 25.90
N LEU A 207 -6.60 1.63 24.70
CA LEU A 207 -7.77 1.08 24.00
C LEU A 207 -8.37 -0.09 24.78
N GLN A 208 -7.56 -1.05 25.22
CA GLN A 208 -8.03 -2.19 26.02
C GLN A 208 -8.76 -1.75 27.28
N LYS A 209 -8.24 -0.74 27.99
CA LYS A 209 -8.88 -0.16 29.19
C LYS A 209 -10.21 0.51 28.84
N LYS A 210 -10.28 1.27 27.75
CA LYS A 210 -11.50 1.92 27.27
C LYS A 210 -12.59 0.90 26.94
N TYR A 211 -12.24 -0.18 26.24
CA TYR A 211 -13.20 -1.23 25.87
C TYR A 211 -13.67 -2.05 27.07
N ARG A 212 -12.76 -2.41 27.97
CA ARG A 212 -13.10 -3.10 29.22
C ARG A 212 -14.11 -2.31 30.06
N ASN A 213 -13.96 -0.99 30.12
CA ASN A 213 -14.86 -0.12 30.87
C ASN A 213 -16.19 0.13 30.16
N SER A 214 -16.23 0.07 28.83
CA SER A 214 -17.43 0.34 28.04
C SER A 214 -18.52 -0.74 28.16
N GLY A 215 -18.19 -1.94 28.67
CA GLY A 215 -19.13 -3.05 28.85
C GLY A 215 -19.73 -3.63 27.57
N LYS A 216 -19.42 -3.04 26.41
CA LYS A 216 -19.90 -3.47 25.10
C LYS A 216 -19.18 -4.77 24.69
N PRO A 217 -19.92 -5.85 24.40
CA PRO A 217 -19.33 -7.00 23.73
C PRO A 217 -18.97 -6.61 22.30
N PHE A 218 -17.81 -7.07 21.84
CA PHE A 218 -17.47 -7.12 20.41
C PHE A 218 -18.14 -8.32 19.76
#